data_AF-A0A4Q5LNI3-F1
#
_entry.id   AF-A0A4Q5LNI3-F1
#
_cell.length_a   1.000
_cell.length_b   1.000
_cell.length_c   1.000
_cell.angle_alpha   90.00
_cell.angle_beta   90.00
_cell.angle_gamma   90.00
#
_symmetry.space_group_name_H-M   'P 1'
#
loop_
_entity.id
_entity.type
_entity.pdbx_description
1 polymer ?
#
loop_
_entity_poly.entity_id
_entity_poly.type
_entity_poly.pdbx_seq_one_letter_code
_entity_poly.pdbx_strand_id
1 'polypeptide(L)'
;MKKLIFIMVLFAACKSPEKKVDTVVKDTVAKTKHADTAFLLRDVKKGFYHAIYIEKNRSASQYKWLLGFKYDHYDSVNYNETYKILKVKHRKPLKEYDLSGLPKQWVPLNLYKGKYYLYAPSDGGSTQVRALTDSTVIYYDMDGPTVQPLLDFKKLNANKYFFKSLPFYQFVKSTNVTIYVIDPENMVTVWVDTTVPEAYRYMLYVAKEHAANFDMVVNYCKTERTDEFTFDKIDFKALIKGR
;
A
#
# COMPACT_ATOMS: atom_id res chain seq x y z
N MET A 1 -20.34 16.31 59.45
CA MET A 1 -19.94 16.16 60.88
C MET A 1 -19.75 14.66 61.14
N LYS A 2 -18.50 14.17 61.25
CA LYS A 2 -17.88 13.58 62.47
C LYS A 2 -18.83 12.57 63.18
N LYS A 3 -18.54 11.30 63.43
CA LYS A 3 -17.31 10.56 63.85
C LYS A 3 -17.48 9.06 63.49
N LEU A 4 -16.43 8.38 63.02
CA LEU A 4 -15.57 7.43 63.76
C LEU A 4 -16.32 6.36 64.60
N ILE A 5 -16.32 5.11 64.12
CA ILE A 5 -16.47 3.91 64.95
C ILE A 5 -15.29 2.97 64.62
N PHE A 6 -14.54 2.67 65.67
CA PHE A 6 -13.46 1.69 65.75
C PHE A 6 -14.08 0.31 66.01
N ILE A 7 -13.69 -0.73 65.26
CA ILE A 7 -13.94 -2.13 65.68
C ILE A 7 -12.63 -2.92 65.64
N MET A 8 -12.41 -3.59 66.77
CA MET A 8 -11.29 -4.44 67.14
C MET A 8 -11.16 -5.71 66.28
N VAL A 9 -9.90 -6.16 66.25
CA VAL A 9 -9.33 -7.44 65.86
C VAL A 9 -10.10 -8.66 66.37
N LEU A 10 -10.19 -9.70 65.52
CA LEU A 10 -10.24 -11.09 65.96
C LEU A 10 -9.34 -11.94 65.04
N PHE A 11 -8.33 -12.56 65.64
CA PHE A 11 -7.51 -13.63 65.09
C PHE A 11 -8.34 -14.92 64.98
N ALA A 12 -8.29 -15.58 63.83
CA ALA A 12 -8.52 -17.02 63.76
C ALA A 12 -7.61 -17.61 62.67
N ALA A 13 -6.76 -18.53 63.11
CA ALA A 13 -5.75 -19.22 62.33
C ALA A 13 -6.35 -20.17 61.29
N CYS A 14 -5.67 -20.33 60.15
CA CYS A 14 -5.68 -21.60 59.43
C CYS A 14 -4.32 -21.86 58.77
N LYS A 15 -3.86 -23.10 58.96
CA LYS A 15 -2.56 -23.66 58.63
C LYS A 15 -2.29 -23.69 57.11
N SER A 16 -1.03 -23.47 56.74
CA SER A 16 -0.50 -23.71 55.39
C SER A 16 -0.63 -25.17 54.94
N PRO A 17 -0.78 -25.42 53.63
CA PRO A 17 -0.25 -26.62 53.00
C PRO A 17 1.01 -26.32 52.17
N GLU A 18 1.80 -27.38 52.02
CA GLU A 18 3.18 -27.43 51.55
C GLU A 18 3.38 -27.04 50.08
N LYS A 19 4.59 -26.52 49.81
CA LYS A 19 5.18 -26.34 48.48
C LYS A 19 5.22 -27.68 47.73
N LYS A 20 4.59 -27.73 46.55
CA LYS A 20 4.97 -28.68 45.51
C LYS A 20 6.00 -28.04 44.58
N VAL A 21 7.05 -28.81 44.32
CA VAL A 21 8.18 -28.51 43.44
C VAL A 21 7.67 -28.46 42.00
N ASP A 22 7.90 -27.33 41.34
CA ASP A 22 7.55 -27.12 39.94
C ASP A 22 8.40 -28.00 39.02
N THR A 23 7.73 -28.87 38.28
CA THR A 23 8.29 -29.64 37.18
C THR A 23 8.69 -28.68 36.06
N VAL A 24 9.96 -28.69 35.69
CA VAL A 24 10.50 -27.96 34.53
C VAL A 24 9.83 -28.49 33.26
N VAL A 25 8.79 -27.80 32.79
CA VAL A 25 8.33 -27.90 31.41
C VAL A 25 9.36 -27.14 30.59
N LYS A 26 10.15 -27.88 29.80
CA LYS A 26 10.94 -27.30 28.72
C LYS A 26 9.96 -26.73 27.69
N ASP A 27 9.58 -25.48 27.90
CA ASP A 27 9.04 -24.65 26.83
C ASP A 27 10.11 -24.55 25.76
N THR A 28 9.93 -25.37 24.72
CA THR A 28 10.70 -25.25 23.49
C THR A 28 10.11 -24.04 22.77
N VAL A 29 10.41 -22.85 23.29
CA VAL A 29 10.23 -21.61 22.55
C VAL A 29 11.17 -21.73 21.36
N ALA A 30 10.60 -22.10 20.22
CA ALA A 30 11.24 -21.86 18.95
C ALA A 30 11.57 -20.36 18.94
N LYS A 31 12.85 -20.05 19.16
CA LYS A 31 13.41 -18.74 18.87
C LYS A 31 13.23 -18.56 17.37
N THR A 32 12.11 -17.96 16.97
CA THR A 32 11.97 -17.31 15.69
C THR A 32 13.13 -16.34 15.63
N LYS A 33 14.14 -16.72 14.85
CA LYS A 33 15.32 -15.92 14.53
C LYS A 33 14.83 -14.50 14.26
N HIS A 34 15.17 -13.53 15.10
CA HIS A 34 14.88 -12.13 14.81
C HIS A 34 15.48 -11.88 13.43
N ALA A 35 14.63 -11.62 12.43
CA ALA A 35 15.12 -11.18 11.14
C ALA A 35 15.85 -9.86 11.42
N ASP A 36 17.16 -9.83 11.17
CA ASP A 36 17.94 -8.60 11.28
C ASP A 36 17.29 -7.56 10.36
N THR A 37 16.56 -6.61 10.95
CA THR A 37 15.91 -5.54 10.21
C THR A 37 17.00 -4.67 9.59
N ALA A 38 17.04 -4.62 8.26
CA ALA A 38 18.00 -3.80 7.54
C ALA A 38 17.54 -2.34 7.53
N PHE A 39 18.03 -1.55 8.49
CA PHE A 39 17.74 -0.12 8.57
C PHE A 39 18.52 0.67 7.50
N LEU A 40 17.82 1.54 6.80
CA LEU A 40 18.36 2.58 5.92
C LEU A 40 18.52 3.91 6.66
N LEU A 41 17.63 4.17 7.62
CA LEU A 41 17.66 5.31 8.53
C LEU A 41 17.04 4.90 9.86
N ARG A 42 17.58 5.43 10.96
CA ARG A 42 16.98 5.30 12.29
C ARG A 42 17.30 6.54 13.13
N ASP A 43 16.30 7.38 13.34
CA ASP A 43 16.38 8.56 14.21
C ASP A 43 15.52 8.33 15.46
N VAL A 44 16.15 8.41 16.63
CA VAL A 44 15.52 8.16 17.92
C VAL A 44 15.81 9.35 18.83
N LYS A 45 14.75 10.10 19.17
CA LYS A 45 14.80 11.21 20.11
C LYS A 45 13.70 11.03 21.15
N LYS A 46 13.76 11.78 22.26
CA LYS A 46 12.73 11.70 23.30
C LYS A 46 11.36 12.04 22.70
N GLY A 47 10.45 11.05 22.66
CA GLY A 47 9.11 11.21 22.10
C GLY A 47 9.00 11.12 20.58
N PHE A 48 10.12 10.88 19.86
CA PHE A 48 10.14 10.81 18.40
C PHE A 48 10.88 9.54 17.94
N TYR A 49 10.24 8.79 17.04
CA TYR A 49 10.83 7.61 16.43
C TYR A 49 10.51 7.60 14.94
N HIS A 50 11.56 7.71 14.13
CA HIS A 50 11.51 7.60 12.68
C HIS A 50 12.52 6.56 12.23
N ALA A 51 12.07 5.61 11.42
CA ALA A 51 12.93 4.58 10.87
C ALA A 51 12.53 4.28 9.43
N ILE A 52 13.54 4.16 8.59
CA ILE A 52 13.39 3.64 7.24
C ILE A 52 14.13 2.32 7.19
N TYR A 53 13.46 1.26 6.76
CA TYR A 53 14.04 -0.09 6.75
C TYR A 53 13.47 -0.95 5.62
N ILE A 54 14.20 -2.01 5.29
CA ILE A 54 13.75 -3.04 4.34
C ILE A 54 13.00 -4.11 5.11
N GLU A 55 11.71 -4.25 4.82
CA GLU A 55 10.84 -5.31 5.31
C GLU A 55 10.85 -6.50 4.33
N LYS A 56 11.19 -7.67 4.89
CA LYS A 56 11.25 -8.94 4.15
C LYS A 56 10.16 -9.92 4.56
N ASN A 57 9.52 -9.69 5.70
CA ASN A 57 8.43 -10.51 6.18
C ASN A 57 7.12 -10.13 5.47
N ARG A 58 6.71 -10.97 4.52
CA ARG A 58 5.45 -10.76 3.77
C ARG A 58 4.19 -10.81 4.64
N SER A 59 4.30 -11.33 5.87
CA SER A 59 3.20 -11.35 6.85
C SER A 59 3.12 -10.07 7.69
N ALA A 60 4.06 -9.13 7.54
CA ALA A 60 4.07 -7.86 8.25
C ALA A 60 2.83 -7.02 7.93
N SER A 61 2.43 -6.16 8.88
CA SER A 61 1.21 -5.35 8.75
C SER A 61 1.26 -4.40 7.55
N GLN A 62 2.45 -3.90 7.20
CA GLN A 62 2.68 -2.98 6.08
C GLN A 62 2.35 -3.64 4.74
N TYR A 63 2.76 -4.89 4.53
CA TYR A 63 2.36 -5.67 3.35
C TYR A 63 0.84 -5.86 3.30
N LYS A 64 0.23 -6.27 4.43
CA LYS A 64 -1.22 -6.48 4.50
C LYS A 64 -2.01 -5.20 4.25
N TRP A 65 -1.51 -4.08 4.72
CA TRP A 65 -2.09 -2.77 4.52
C TRP A 65 -2.01 -2.36 3.04
N LEU A 66 -0.80 -2.31 2.46
CA LEU A 66 -0.59 -1.89 1.07
C LEU A 66 -1.32 -2.79 0.07
N LEU A 67 -1.27 -4.11 0.27
CA LEU A 67 -1.90 -5.08 -0.63
C LEU A 67 -3.39 -5.32 -0.29
N GLY A 68 -3.88 -4.74 0.80
CA GLY A 68 -5.26 -4.90 1.24
C GLY A 68 -6.26 -4.26 0.28
N PHE A 69 -5.94 -3.08 -0.29
CA PHE A 69 -6.88 -2.25 -1.06
C PHE A 69 -8.22 -2.10 -0.33
N LYS A 70 -8.16 -1.94 0.99
CA LYS A 70 -9.34 -1.76 1.83
C LYS A 70 -9.57 -0.28 2.03
N TYR A 71 -10.81 0.15 1.84
CA TYR A 71 -11.22 1.49 2.20
C TYR A 71 -11.36 1.58 3.72
N ASP A 72 -10.73 2.60 4.31
CA ASP A 72 -11.11 3.03 5.64
C ASP A 72 -12.43 3.82 5.60
N HIS A 73 -12.80 4.43 6.72
CA HIS A 73 -14.02 5.24 6.78
C HIS A 73 -13.99 6.42 5.80
N TYR A 74 -12.86 7.14 5.72
CA TYR A 74 -12.71 8.31 4.87
C TYR A 74 -12.69 7.93 3.39
N ASP A 75 -11.95 6.88 3.03
CA ASP A 75 -11.94 6.31 1.69
C ASP A 75 -13.35 5.91 1.24
N SER A 76 -14.11 5.27 2.14
CA SER A 76 -15.48 4.84 1.85
C SER A 76 -16.40 6.03 1.60
N VAL A 77 -16.26 7.10 2.38
CA VAL A 77 -17.00 8.36 2.17
C VAL A 77 -16.63 8.96 0.82
N ASN A 78 -15.33 9.12 0.52
CA ASN A 78 -14.88 9.73 -0.73
C ASN A 78 -15.27 8.90 -1.96
N TYR A 79 -15.09 7.58 -1.91
CA TYR A 79 -15.52 6.67 -2.96
C TYR A 79 -17.03 6.83 -3.26
N ASN A 80 -17.85 6.90 -2.21
CA ASN A 80 -19.29 7.02 -2.38
C ASN A 80 -19.68 8.37 -3.01
N GLU A 81 -19.00 9.47 -2.65
CA GLU A 81 -19.24 10.78 -3.26
C GLU A 81 -18.81 10.81 -4.73
N THR A 82 -17.60 10.34 -5.04
CA THR A 82 -17.12 10.28 -6.44
C THR A 82 -18.02 9.38 -7.29
N TYR A 83 -18.48 8.25 -6.75
CA TYR A 83 -19.40 7.34 -7.42
C TYR A 83 -20.80 7.94 -7.62
N LYS A 84 -21.33 8.73 -6.67
CA LYS A 84 -22.60 9.47 -6.85
C LYS A 84 -22.47 10.48 -8.00
N ILE A 85 -21.39 11.26 -8.03
CA ILE A 85 -21.12 12.23 -9.11
C ILE A 85 -21.03 11.50 -10.46
N LEU A 86 -20.34 10.36 -10.50
CA LEU A 86 -20.22 9.53 -11.69
C LEU A 86 -21.59 9.09 -12.21
N LYS A 87 -22.47 8.60 -11.34
CA LYS A 87 -23.84 8.18 -11.71
C LYS A 87 -24.71 9.34 -12.21
N VAL A 88 -24.58 10.53 -11.62
CA VAL A 88 -25.33 11.73 -12.08
C VAL A 88 -24.87 12.15 -13.47
N LYS A 89 -23.55 12.16 -13.72
CA LYS A 89 -22.97 12.53 -15.03
C LYS A 89 -23.21 11.45 -16.09
N HIS A 90 -23.30 10.18 -15.71
CA HIS A 90 -23.48 9.04 -16.60
C HIS A 90 -24.77 8.29 -16.26
N ARG A 91 -25.89 8.77 -16.78
CA ARG A 91 -27.23 8.18 -16.56
C ARG A 91 -27.41 6.78 -17.16
N LYS A 92 -26.59 6.41 -18.14
CA LYS A 92 -26.56 5.07 -18.72
C LYS A 92 -25.46 4.25 -18.04
N PRO A 93 -25.59 2.91 -17.96
CA PRO A 93 -24.50 2.05 -17.52
C PRO A 93 -23.19 2.38 -18.26
N LEU A 94 -22.08 2.32 -17.54
CA LEU A 94 -20.76 2.52 -18.15
C LEU A 94 -20.53 1.39 -19.16
N LYS A 95 -19.83 1.72 -20.25
CA LYS A 95 -19.40 0.70 -21.20
C LYS A 95 -18.33 -0.16 -20.54
N GLU A 96 -18.52 -1.47 -20.61
CA GLU A 96 -17.54 -2.47 -20.19
C GLU A 96 -16.60 -2.82 -21.35
N TYR A 97 -15.37 -3.15 -21.00
CA TYR A 97 -14.29 -3.53 -21.91
C TYR A 97 -13.67 -4.84 -21.43
N ASP A 98 -13.37 -5.73 -22.37
CA ASP A 98 -12.53 -6.90 -22.08
C ASP A 98 -11.08 -6.43 -21.86
N LEU A 99 -10.61 -6.52 -20.62
CA LEU A 99 -9.23 -6.16 -20.25
C LEU A 99 -8.18 -7.17 -20.73
N SER A 100 -8.58 -8.22 -21.45
CA SER A 100 -7.72 -9.21 -22.06
C SER A 100 -6.72 -9.83 -21.08
N GLY A 101 -7.19 -10.12 -19.87
CA GLY A 101 -6.43 -10.76 -18.80
C GLY A 101 -5.53 -9.83 -17.97
N LEU A 102 -5.59 -8.50 -18.14
CA LEU A 102 -4.84 -7.59 -17.25
C LEU A 102 -5.32 -7.72 -15.80
N PRO A 103 -4.40 -7.73 -14.82
CA PRO A 103 -4.73 -7.64 -13.40
C PRO A 103 -5.53 -6.40 -13.06
N LYS A 104 -6.36 -6.53 -12.02
CA LYS A 104 -7.21 -5.43 -11.56
C LYS A 104 -6.48 -4.43 -10.69
N GLN A 105 -5.51 -4.87 -9.89
CA GLN A 105 -4.90 -4.06 -8.84
C GLN A 105 -3.40 -3.94 -9.07
N TRP A 106 -2.89 -2.71 -8.98
CA TRP A 106 -1.53 -2.35 -9.35
C TRP A 106 -0.86 -1.57 -8.23
N VAL A 107 0.35 -2.00 -7.88
CA VAL A 107 1.14 -1.44 -6.78
C VAL A 107 2.42 -0.84 -7.35
N PRO A 108 2.80 0.40 -7.01
CA PRO A 108 4.02 0.99 -7.55
C PRO A 108 5.27 0.22 -7.13
N LEU A 109 6.24 0.17 -8.04
CA LEU A 109 7.60 -0.25 -7.75
C LEU A 109 8.55 0.95 -7.82
N ASN A 110 9.51 0.97 -6.91
CA ASN A 110 10.50 2.03 -6.80
C ASN A 110 11.91 1.41 -6.89
N LEU A 111 12.85 2.12 -7.50
CA LEU A 111 14.23 1.66 -7.66
C LEU A 111 15.08 2.13 -6.49
N TYR A 112 15.81 1.21 -5.86
CA TYR A 112 16.84 1.54 -4.88
C TYR A 112 18.04 0.61 -5.02
N LYS A 113 19.22 1.19 -5.24
CA LYS A 113 20.51 0.48 -5.40
C LYS A 113 20.41 -0.67 -6.41
N GLY A 114 19.77 -0.42 -7.55
CA GLY A 114 19.63 -1.39 -8.64
C GLY A 114 18.58 -2.48 -8.43
N LYS A 115 17.74 -2.41 -7.39
CA LYS A 115 16.65 -3.36 -7.15
C LYS A 115 15.31 -2.64 -6.99
N TYR A 116 14.24 -3.33 -7.39
CA TYR A 116 12.88 -2.81 -7.22
C TYR A 116 12.31 -3.19 -5.85
N TYR A 117 11.64 -2.23 -5.24
CA TYR A 117 10.98 -2.37 -3.94
C TYR A 117 9.56 -1.83 -4.01
N LEU A 118 8.67 -2.47 -3.26
CA LEU A 118 7.43 -1.83 -2.82
C LEU A 118 7.76 -0.71 -1.84
N TYR A 119 6.78 0.17 -1.60
CA TYR A 119 6.94 1.26 -0.64
C TYR A 119 5.74 1.38 0.29
N ALA A 120 6.01 1.37 1.60
CA ALA A 120 5.06 1.80 2.61
C ALA A 120 5.48 3.20 3.09
N PRO A 121 4.82 4.27 2.58
CA PRO A 121 5.16 5.65 2.92
C PRO A 121 4.82 6.01 4.36
N SER A 122 5.39 7.12 4.85
CA SER A 122 4.99 7.70 6.13
C SER A 122 3.61 8.33 6.06
N ASP A 123 3.25 8.88 4.89
CA ASP A 123 1.91 9.34 4.55
C ASP A 123 1.20 8.30 3.67
N GLY A 124 0.17 7.64 4.21
CA GLY A 124 -0.58 6.60 3.50
C GLY A 124 -1.21 7.06 2.17
N GLY A 125 -1.47 8.35 2.01
CA GLY A 125 -1.97 8.93 0.76
C GLY A 125 -0.96 8.90 -0.40
N SER A 126 0.32 8.66 -0.10
CA SER A 126 1.41 8.65 -1.08
C SER A 126 1.65 7.27 -1.72
N THR A 127 0.78 6.28 -1.46
CA THR A 127 0.96 4.91 -1.98
C THR A 127 0.77 4.79 -3.48
N GLN A 128 -0.01 5.67 -4.11
CA GLN A 128 -0.24 5.74 -5.56
C GLN A 128 -0.66 4.40 -6.20
N VAL A 129 -1.31 3.53 -5.42
CA VAL A 129 -1.89 2.29 -5.94
C VAL A 129 -3.04 2.60 -6.90
N ARG A 130 -3.31 1.68 -7.82
CA ARG A 130 -4.37 1.84 -8.83
C ARG A 130 -5.20 0.59 -8.94
N ALA A 131 -6.48 0.77 -9.29
CA ALA A 131 -7.31 -0.31 -9.78
C ALA A 131 -7.81 -0.02 -11.20
N LEU A 132 -7.78 -1.04 -12.07
CA LEU A 132 -8.34 -1.02 -13.42
C LEU A 132 -9.39 -2.12 -13.51
N THR A 133 -10.64 -1.71 -13.75
CA THR A 133 -11.78 -2.61 -13.96
C THR A 133 -12.18 -2.59 -15.43
N ASP A 134 -13.16 -3.40 -15.82
CA ASP A 134 -13.72 -3.41 -17.17
C ASP A 134 -14.35 -2.06 -17.58
N SER A 135 -14.66 -1.18 -16.63
CA SER A 135 -15.44 0.04 -16.89
C SER A 135 -14.84 1.29 -16.25
N THR A 136 -13.89 1.15 -15.31
CA THR A 136 -13.30 2.27 -14.57
C THR A 136 -11.81 2.10 -14.30
N VAL A 137 -11.13 3.22 -14.09
CA VAL A 137 -9.83 3.29 -13.43
C VAL A 137 -10.01 4.07 -12.12
N ILE A 138 -9.42 3.55 -11.04
CA ILE A 138 -9.47 4.11 -9.70
C ILE A 138 -8.06 4.52 -9.29
N TYR A 139 -7.91 5.80 -8.96
CA TYR A 139 -6.67 6.39 -8.45
C TYR A 139 -6.80 6.53 -6.94
N TYR A 140 -5.81 6.05 -6.21
CA TYR A 140 -5.74 6.25 -4.76
C TYR A 140 -4.74 7.36 -4.51
N ASP A 141 -5.25 8.52 -4.11
CA ASP A 141 -4.46 9.69 -3.74
C ASP A 141 -4.70 10.05 -2.27
N MET A 142 -4.17 11.20 -1.85
CA MET A 142 -4.27 11.67 -0.47
C MET A 142 -5.69 11.99 -0.01
N ASP A 143 -6.60 12.29 -0.95
CA ASP A 143 -8.00 12.60 -0.66
C ASP A 143 -8.87 11.33 -0.73
N GLY A 144 -8.29 10.20 -1.15
CA GLY A 144 -8.90 8.88 -1.19
C GLY A 144 -9.09 8.36 -2.63
N PRO A 145 -9.96 7.36 -2.83
CA PRO A 145 -10.15 6.73 -4.13
C PRO A 145 -10.99 7.61 -5.07
N THR A 146 -10.38 8.06 -6.16
CA THR A 146 -11.05 8.78 -7.26
C THR A 146 -11.34 7.83 -8.42
N VAL A 147 -12.63 7.67 -8.75
CA VAL A 147 -13.10 6.78 -9.83
C VAL A 147 -13.32 7.55 -11.13
N GLN A 148 -12.69 7.10 -12.21
CA GLN A 148 -12.89 7.64 -13.56
C GLN A 148 -13.38 6.56 -14.52
N PRO A 149 -14.37 6.85 -15.38
CA PRO A 149 -14.86 5.88 -16.36
C PRO A 149 -13.83 5.66 -17.47
N LEU A 150 -13.74 4.42 -17.93
CA LEU A 150 -13.04 4.08 -19.16
C LEU A 150 -13.85 4.55 -20.37
N LEU A 151 -13.15 5.18 -21.31
CA LEU A 151 -13.69 5.71 -22.56
C LEU A 151 -13.23 4.89 -23.76
N ASP A 152 -12.13 4.16 -23.64
CA ASP A 152 -11.61 3.21 -24.63
C ASP A 152 -10.63 2.24 -23.96
N PHE A 153 -10.52 1.03 -24.50
CA PHE A 153 -9.52 0.04 -24.11
C PHE A 153 -9.15 -0.83 -25.31
N LYS A 154 -7.85 -1.08 -25.49
CA LYS A 154 -7.31 -1.91 -26.57
C LYS A 154 -6.09 -2.70 -26.09
N LYS A 155 -6.10 -4.01 -26.30
CA LYS A 155 -4.87 -4.80 -26.35
C LYS A 155 -4.20 -4.57 -27.70
N LEU A 156 -3.03 -3.93 -27.70
CA LEU A 156 -2.29 -3.59 -28.92
C LEU A 156 -1.43 -4.77 -29.39
N ASN A 157 -0.84 -5.50 -28.43
CA ASN A 157 -0.18 -6.79 -28.65
C ASN A 157 -0.02 -7.52 -27.29
N ALA A 158 0.73 -8.61 -27.25
CA ALA A 158 0.94 -9.41 -26.03
C ALA A 158 1.49 -8.60 -24.83
N ASN A 159 2.35 -7.60 -25.09
CA ASN A 159 3.07 -6.85 -24.06
C ASN A 159 2.68 -5.37 -24.01
N LYS A 160 1.59 -4.99 -24.69
CA LYS A 160 1.20 -3.59 -24.84
C LYS A 160 -0.31 -3.42 -24.87
N TYR A 161 -0.79 -2.56 -24.00
CA TYR A 161 -2.19 -2.22 -23.85
C TYR A 161 -2.36 -0.71 -23.86
N PHE A 162 -3.56 -0.26 -24.16
CA PHE A 162 -3.93 1.14 -24.17
C PHE A 162 -5.30 1.31 -23.52
N PHE A 163 -5.46 2.34 -22.70
CA PHE A 163 -6.76 2.79 -22.28
C PHE A 163 -6.86 4.32 -22.31
N LYS A 164 -8.11 4.79 -22.44
CA LYS A 164 -8.48 6.19 -22.29
C LYS A 164 -9.48 6.32 -21.16
N SER A 165 -9.34 7.33 -20.32
CA SER A 165 -10.32 7.69 -19.28
C SER A 165 -10.59 9.18 -19.25
N LEU A 166 -11.59 9.58 -18.46
CA LEU A 166 -11.66 10.96 -17.98
C LEU A 166 -10.38 11.33 -17.21
N PRO A 167 -10.01 12.62 -17.20
CA PRO A 167 -8.73 13.06 -16.66
C PRO A 167 -8.67 12.85 -15.15
N PHE A 168 -7.54 12.31 -14.67
CA PHE A 168 -7.20 12.36 -13.25
C PHE A 168 -6.74 13.76 -12.85
N TYR A 169 -5.82 14.34 -13.62
CA TYR A 169 -5.32 15.69 -13.40
C TYR A 169 -6.24 16.74 -14.03
N GLN A 170 -6.63 17.75 -13.25
CA GLN A 170 -7.57 18.80 -13.71
C GLN A 170 -7.03 19.68 -14.85
N PHE A 171 -5.70 19.72 -15.04
CA PHE A 171 -5.06 20.52 -16.10
C PHE A 171 -5.01 19.81 -17.46
N VAL A 172 -5.52 18.58 -17.58
CA VAL A 172 -5.64 17.85 -18.86
C VAL A 172 -7.09 17.53 -19.18
N LYS A 173 -7.39 17.33 -20.47
CA LYS A 173 -8.77 17.03 -20.94
C LYS A 173 -9.10 15.54 -20.94
N SER A 174 -8.09 14.67 -20.92
CA SER A 174 -8.24 13.23 -20.82
C SER A 174 -6.96 12.60 -20.29
N THR A 175 -7.06 11.35 -19.83
CA THR A 175 -5.92 10.51 -19.50
C THR A 175 -5.79 9.43 -20.56
N ASN A 176 -4.62 9.34 -21.20
CA ASN A 176 -4.35 8.39 -22.28
C ASN A 176 -3.13 7.55 -21.89
N VAL A 177 -3.37 6.36 -21.36
CA VAL A 177 -2.31 5.52 -20.80
C VAL A 177 -1.99 4.37 -21.75
N THR A 178 -0.71 4.25 -22.07
CA THR A 178 -0.18 3.02 -22.65
C THR A 178 0.49 2.21 -21.54
N ILE A 179 0.03 0.98 -21.33
CA ILE A 179 0.63 0.04 -20.40
C ILE A 179 1.56 -0.85 -21.21
N TYR A 180 2.79 -0.98 -20.73
CA TYR A 180 3.76 -1.86 -21.34
C TYR A 180 4.27 -2.88 -20.32
N VAL A 181 4.15 -4.16 -20.64
CA VAL A 181 4.67 -5.26 -19.82
C VAL A 181 6.18 -5.36 -20.05
N ILE A 182 6.97 -5.14 -19.00
CA ILE A 182 8.45 -5.20 -19.04
C ILE A 182 9.01 -6.49 -18.42
N ASP A 183 8.25 -7.12 -17.53
CA ASP A 183 8.56 -8.42 -16.94
C ASP A 183 7.24 -9.22 -16.90
N PRO A 184 6.99 -10.09 -17.89
CA PRO A 184 5.77 -10.88 -17.93
C PRO A 184 5.64 -11.89 -16.79
N GLU A 185 6.75 -12.38 -16.22
CA GLU A 185 6.76 -13.39 -15.15
C GLU A 185 6.22 -12.80 -13.84
N ASN A 186 6.66 -11.59 -13.50
CA ASN A 186 6.17 -10.86 -12.33
C ASN A 186 5.05 -9.86 -12.65
N MET A 187 4.62 -9.79 -13.90
CA MET A 187 3.66 -8.79 -14.41
C MET A 187 4.04 -7.36 -14.00
N VAL A 188 5.31 -7.01 -14.19
CA VAL A 188 5.79 -5.64 -14.03
C VAL A 188 5.54 -4.86 -15.30
N THR A 189 5.00 -3.66 -15.14
CA THR A 189 4.57 -2.81 -16.24
C THR A 189 5.06 -1.37 -16.07
N VAL A 190 5.32 -0.70 -17.18
CA VAL A 190 5.45 0.76 -17.22
C VAL A 190 4.16 1.34 -17.78
N TRP A 191 3.50 2.18 -16.99
CA TRP A 191 2.34 2.96 -17.40
C TRP A 191 2.83 4.31 -17.90
N VAL A 192 2.40 4.69 -19.10
CA VAL A 192 2.81 5.94 -19.75
C VAL A 192 1.58 6.77 -20.08
N ASP A 193 1.36 7.87 -19.37
CA ASP A 193 0.32 8.86 -19.68
C ASP A 193 0.90 9.99 -20.55
N THR A 194 0.56 9.99 -21.84
CA THR A 194 1.12 10.97 -22.79
C THR A 194 0.43 12.32 -22.73
N THR A 195 -0.68 12.46 -21.98
CA THR A 195 -1.41 13.74 -21.88
C THR A 195 -0.83 14.66 -20.83
N VAL A 196 0.01 14.15 -19.92
CA VAL A 196 0.63 14.90 -18.83
C VAL A 196 2.09 15.31 -19.13
N PRO A 197 2.62 16.33 -18.44
CA PRO A 197 4.04 16.66 -18.48
C PRO A 197 4.94 15.48 -18.14
N GLU A 198 6.19 15.50 -18.61
CA GLU A 198 7.15 14.40 -18.45
C GLU A 198 7.36 14.00 -16.97
N ALA A 199 7.25 14.94 -16.04
CA ALA A 199 7.38 14.70 -14.60
C ALA A 199 6.33 13.72 -14.02
N TYR A 200 5.16 13.59 -14.64
CA TYR A 200 4.06 12.72 -14.18
C TYR A 200 3.78 11.56 -15.14
N ARG A 201 4.54 11.49 -16.24
CA ARG A 201 4.22 10.65 -17.40
C ARG A 201 4.41 9.17 -17.14
N TYR A 202 5.37 8.81 -16.31
CA TYR A 202 5.84 7.43 -16.17
C TYR A 202 5.63 6.92 -14.76
N MET A 203 5.09 5.71 -14.65
CA MET A 203 4.99 4.97 -13.39
C MET A 203 5.33 3.50 -13.63
N LEU A 204 6.09 2.91 -12.71
CA LEU A 204 6.37 1.49 -12.69
C LEU A 204 5.39 0.79 -11.74
N TYR A 205 4.72 -0.24 -12.21
CA TYR A 205 3.72 -0.99 -11.44
C TYR A 205 4.00 -2.49 -11.49
N VAL A 206 3.70 -3.18 -10.40
CA VAL A 206 3.55 -4.63 -10.36
C VAL A 206 2.09 -4.97 -10.12
N ALA A 207 1.61 -6.05 -10.72
CA ALA A 207 0.32 -6.62 -10.37
C ALA A 207 0.31 -7.03 -8.88
N LYS A 208 -0.79 -6.74 -8.17
CA LYS A 208 -0.92 -7.05 -6.73
C LYS A 208 -0.60 -8.51 -6.43
N GLU A 209 -1.03 -9.43 -7.29
CA GLU A 209 -0.84 -10.87 -7.15
C GLU A 209 0.64 -11.28 -7.12
N HIS A 210 1.51 -10.48 -7.75
CA HIS A 210 2.96 -10.69 -7.80
C HIS A 210 3.74 -9.76 -6.88
N ALA A 211 3.08 -8.81 -6.21
CA ALA A 211 3.75 -7.81 -5.38
C ALA A 211 4.56 -8.43 -4.23
N ALA A 212 4.13 -9.59 -3.71
CA ALA A 212 4.85 -10.32 -2.66
C ALA A 212 6.23 -10.85 -3.10
N ASN A 213 6.57 -10.82 -4.39
CA ASN A 213 7.90 -11.19 -4.88
C ASN A 213 8.94 -10.09 -4.60
N PHE A 214 8.51 -8.88 -4.25
CA PHE A 214 9.37 -7.73 -4.02
C PHE A 214 9.48 -7.42 -2.53
N ASP A 215 10.70 -7.08 -2.08
CA ASP A 215 10.92 -6.51 -0.75
C ASP A 215 10.29 -5.12 -0.65
N MET A 216 10.02 -4.65 0.57
CA MET A 216 9.37 -3.37 0.81
C MET A 216 10.30 -2.44 1.58
N VAL A 217 10.45 -1.20 1.10
CA VAL A 217 10.98 -0.13 1.93
C VAL A 217 9.82 0.43 2.76
N VAL A 218 10.00 0.48 4.07
CA VAL A 218 9.02 1.05 5.00
C VAL A 218 9.58 2.34 5.53
N ASN A 219 8.84 3.44 5.37
CA ASN A 219 9.10 4.72 6.01
C ASN A 219 8.17 4.87 7.22
N TYR A 220 8.65 4.44 8.38
CA TYR A 220 7.85 4.39 9.60
C TYR A 220 8.14 5.60 10.50
N CYS A 221 7.10 6.38 10.80
CA CYS A 221 7.13 7.34 11.90
C CYS A 221 5.91 7.12 12.80
N LYS A 222 6.12 7.13 14.11
CA LYS A 222 5.05 6.83 15.09
C LYS A 222 4.14 8.03 15.35
N THR A 223 4.69 9.24 15.33
CA THR A 223 4.05 10.41 15.92
C THR A 223 3.70 11.49 14.91
N GLU A 224 4.41 11.56 13.78
CA GLU A 224 4.27 12.64 12.80
C GLU A 224 4.48 12.11 11.37
N ARG A 225 4.02 12.85 10.36
CA ARG A 225 4.43 12.59 8.97
C ARG A 225 5.86 13.11 8.79
N THR A 226 6.69 12.33 8.12
CA THR A 226 8.09 12.69 7.84
C THR A 226 8.30 12.75 6.33
N ASP A 227 9.41 13.36 5.91
CA ASP A 227 9.79 13.36 4.49
C ASP A 227 9.84 11.94 3.94
N GLU A 228 9.36 11.78 2.71
CA GLU A 228 9.33 10.48 2.05
C GLU A 228 10.73 10.05 1.59
N PHE A 229 10.95 8.73 1.59
CA PHE A 229 12.21 8.16 1.16
C PHE A 229 12.49 8.49 -0.31
N THR A 230 13.69 8.99 -0.58
CA THR A 230 14.11 9.30 -1.95
C THR A 230 14.66 8.05 -2.63
N PHE A 231 13.96 7.61 -3.66
CA PHE A 231 14.36 6.49 -4.52
C PHE A 231 15.25 6.94 -5.69
N ASP A 232 15.95 5.99 -6.28
CA ASP A 232 16.75 6.22 -7.48
C ASP A 232 15.84 6.53 -8.68
N LYS A 233 16.34 7.36 -9.60
CA LYS A 233 15.63 7.66 -10.85
C LYS A 233 15.67 6.45 -11.78
N ILE A 234 14.52 6.15 -12.39
CA ILE A 234 14.37 5.08 -13.37
C ILE A 234 14.48 5.66 -14.79
N ASP A 235 15.33 5.08 -15.63
CA ASP A 235 15.29 5.35 -17.08
C ASP A 235 14.17 4.55 -17.72
N PHE A 236 12.96 5.12 -17.68
CA PHE A 236 11.79 4.49 -18.28
C PHE A 236 11.95 4.30 -19.79
N LYS A 237 12.59 5.22 -20.51
CA LYS A 237 12.74 5.09 -21.96
C LYS A 237 13.61 3.89 -22.31
N ALA A 238 14.67 3.64 -21.54
CA ALA A 238 15.51 2.44 -21.69
C ALA A 238 14.74 1.16 -21.33
N LEU A 239 14.04 1.12 -20.20
CA LEU A 239 13.19 -0.04 -19.81
C LEU A 239 12.14 -0.37 -20.88
N ILE A 240 11.59 0.67 -21.51
CA ILE A 240 10.58 0.54 -22.55
C ILE A 240 11.17 -0.03 -23.85
N LYS A 241 12.43 0.30 -24.18
CA LYS A 241 13.11 -0.13 -25.41
C LYS A 241 13.73 -1.52 -25.30
N GLY A 242 14.26 -1.88 -24.13
CA GLY A 242 14.95 -3.15 -23.88
C GLY A 242 14.02 -4.34 -23.63
N ARG A 243 12.78 -4.29 -24.12
CA ARG A 243 11.79 -5.36 -23.97
C ARG A 243 11.84 -6.38 -25.10
#